data_AF-A0A1F7V850-F1
#
_entry.id   AF-A0A1F7V850-F1
#
_cell.length_a   1.000
_cell.length_b   1.000
_cell.length_c   1.000
_cell.angle_alpha   90.00
_cell.angle_beta   90.00
_cell.angle_gamma   90.00
#
_symmetry.space_group_name_H-M   'P 1'
#
loop_
_entity.id
_entity.type
_entity.pdbx_description
1 polymer ?
#
loop_
_entity_poly.entity_id
_entity_poly.type
_entity_poly.pdbx_seq_one_letter_code
_entity_poly.pdbx_strand_id
1 'polypeptide(L)'
;MRFFSHNFFKRKPSGFILLEVLLSVGLLALILSVLGGIVNVSGGVSRGGQSIRAAWAAQEGLRALQSVSFADLTTTAVGSLSFSNNRWLLGASAPQTITTGITRTVRVKDVNRNASCQIVSSGGTLDPDSKTLESDVAWIDLAGRTHAMTFSTLRTRWDDPQGSCFQPSQANCSNIDYLTNGQWFGGKQLRTVYFSNTCSGAPIVIDKMIFTWDNGSEIEQVFIGSNKVWSQAGPGTPSGDQESGTILDIQNFTLNPGVEYELNKTQFEDQMSGSTITITLIFADGTSFTTPPFVPSG
;
A
#
# COMPACT_ATOMS: atom_id res chain seq x y z
N MET A 1 -70.09 -97.43 -22.28
CA MET A 1 -70.68 -96.70 -23.42
C MET A 1 -71.03 -95.29 -22.94
N ARG A 2 -70.43 -94.24 -23.55
CA ARG A 2 -70.68 -92.78 -23.40
C ARG A 2 -70.35 -92.17 -22.01
N PHE A 3 -69.22 -91.48 -21.78
CA PHE A 3 -68.87 -90.10 -22.17
C PHE A 3 -70.01 -89.08 -22.00
N PHE A 4 -69.91 -88.18 -21.01
CA PHE A 4 -70.03 -86.73 -21.21
C PHE A 4 -69.22 -85.96 -20.17
N SER A 5 -68.30 -85.15 -20.70
CA SER A 5 -67.41 -84.23 -20.01
C SER A 5 -68.18 -82.98 -19.58
N HIS A 6 -67.95 -82.46 -18.38
CA HIS A 6 -68.19 -81.06 -18.07
C HIS A 6 -66.85 -80.33 -18.00
N ASN A 7 -66.62 -79.52 -19.04
CA ASN A 7 -65.45 -78.67 -19.20
C ASN A 7 -65.39 -77.64 -18.05
N PHE A 8 -64.37 -77.77 -17.20
CA PHE A 8 -63.87 -76.64 -16.44
C PHE A 8 -63.30 -75.62 -17.43
N PHE A 9 -63.97 -74.49 -17.62
CA PHE A 9 -63.40 -73.35 -18.32
C PHE A 9 -62.14 -72.87 -17.57
N LYS A 10 -60.96 -73.34 -17.99
CA LYS A 10 -59.68 -72.68 -17.68
C LYS A 10 -59.65 -71.36 -18.43
N ARG A 11 -59.99 -70.25 -17.77
CA ARG A 11 -59.65 -68.90 -18.26
C ARG A 11 -58.11 -68.80 -18.27
N LYS A 12 -57.52 -68.61 -19.45
CA LYS A 12 -56.11 -68.21 -19.59
C LYS A 12 -56.00 -66.71 -19.33
N PRO A 13 -55.29 -66.22 -18.30
CA PRO A 13 -55.04 -64.80 -18.16
C PRO A 13 -53.78 -64.46 -18.99
N SER A 14 -53.93 -64.27 -20.30
CA SER A 14 -52.78 -63.97 -21.19
C SER A 14 -52.76 -62.54 -21.75
N GLY A 15 -53.43 -61.59 -21.10
CA GLY A 15 -53.36 -60.16 -21.44
C GLY A 15 -52.80 -59.27 -20.31
N PHE A 16 -52.89 -59.72 -19.06
CA PHE A 16 -52.53 -58.89 -17.89
C PHE A 16 -51.02 -58.84 -17.60
N ILE A 17 -50.26 -59.91 -17.90
CA ILE A 17 -48.82 -59.98 -17.63
C ILE A 17 -48.04 -58.94 -18.46
N LEU A 18 -48.39 -58.76 -19.73
CA LEU A 18 -47.72 -57.77 -20.58
C LEU A 18 -47.95 -56.35 -20.06
N LEU A 19 -49.19 -56.03 -19.66
CA LEU A 19 -49.55 -54.73 -19.10
C LEU A 19 -48.84 -54.46 -17.77
N GLU A 20 -48.75 -55.46 -16.89
CA GLU A 20 -48.08 -55.34 -15.58
C GLU A 20 -46.57 -55.13 -15.73
N VAL A 21 -45.93 -55.82 -16.68
CA VAL A 21 -44.52 -55.60 -17.01
C VAL A 21 -44.30 -54.19 -17.57
N LEU A 22 -45.18 -53.73 -18.46
CA LEU A 22 -45.08 -52.40 -19.08
C LEU A 22 -45.29 -51.28 -18.05
N LEU A 23 -46.25 -51.46 -17.13
CA LEU A 23 -46.47 -50.57 -15.99
C LEU A 23 -45.29 -50.58 -15.02
N SER A 24 -44.71 -51.76 -14.75
CA SER A 24 -43.55 -51.89 -13.85
C SER A 24 -42.29 -51.24 -14.42
N VAL A 25 -42.03 -51.40 -15.73
CA VAL A 25 -40.91 -50.73 -16.41
C VAL A 25 -41.11 -49.21 -16.45
N GLY A 26 -42.33 -48.76 -16.72
CA GLY A 26 -42.68 -47.33 -16.66
C GLY A 26 -42.46 -46.74 -15.26
N LEU A 27 -42.92 -47.44 -14.22
CA LEU A 27 -42.74 -47.03 -12.83
C LEU A 27 -41.26 -47.04 -12.40
N LEU A 28 -40.51 -48.08 -12.80
CA LEU A 28 -39.08 -48.17 -12.54
C LEU A 28 -38.32 -47.01 -13.20
N ALA A 29 -38.64 -46.68 -14.46
CA ALA A 29 -38.02 -45.56 -15.17
C ALA A 29 -38.30 -44.22 -14.46
N LEU A 30 -39.52 -44.01 -13.94
CA LEU A 30 -39.87 -42.83 -13.16
C LEU A 30 -39.07 -42.76 -11.85
N ILE A 31 -38.97 -43.87 -11.11
CA ILE A 31 -38.20 -43.93 -9.85
C ILE A 31 -36.72 -43.64 -10.11
N LEU A 32 -36.12 -44.26 -11.13
CA LEU A 32 -34.71 -44.04 -11.48
C LEU A 32 -34.43 -42.59 -11.89
N SER A 33 -35.36 -41.95 -12.60
CA SER A 33 -35.25 -40.54 -12.98
C SER A 33 -35.27 -39.61 -11.76
N VAL A 34 -36.16 -39.87 -10.80
CA VAL A 34 -36.24 -39.12 -9.54
C VAL A 34 -34.97 -39.30 -8.70
N LEU A 35 -34.47 -40.53 -8.56
CA LEU A 35 -33.24 -40.82 -7.84
C LEU A 35 -32.03 -40.14 -8.49
N GLY A 36 -31.94 -40.17 -9.83
CA GLY A 36 -30.91 -39.44 -10.58
C GLY A 36 -30.99 -37.93 -10.33
N GLY A 37 -32.19 -37.36 -10.30
CA GLY A 37 -32.40 -35.95 -9.95
C GLY A 37 -31.91 -35.59 -8.54
N ILE A 38 -32.26 -36.40 -7.53
CA ILE A 38 -31.85 -36.20 -6.13
C ILE A 38 -30.33 -36.27 -5.97
N VAL A 39 -29.66 -37.22 -6.63
CA VAL A 39 -28.19 -37.34 -6.58
C VAL A 39 -27.52 -36.11 -7.20
N ASN A 40 -28.04 -35.60 -8.32
CA ASN A 40 -27.50 -34.39 -8.95
C ASN A 40 -27.71 -33.14 -8.08
N VAL A 41 -28.90 -32.97 -7.49
CA VAL A 41 -29.20 -31.83 -6.60
C VAL A 41 -28.36 -31.89 -5.32
N SER A 42 -28.26 -33.05 -4.67
CA SER A 42 -27.44 -33.22 -3.46
C SER A 42 -25.95 -33.03 -3.71
N GLY A 43 -25.45 -33.48 -4.87
CA GLY A 43 -24.10 -33.19 -5.35
C GLY A 43 -23.87 -31.69 -5.58
N GLY A 44 -24.85 -30.99 -6.16
CA GLY A 44 -24.81 -29.53 -6.37
C GLY A 44 -24.75 -28.74 -5.05
N VAL A 45 -25.63 -29.06 -4.10
CA VAL A 45 -25.68 -28.42 -2.77
C VAL A 45 -24.37 -28.65 -2.00
N SER A 46 -23.83 -29.88 -2.04
CA SER A 46 -22.57 -30.20 -1.35
C SER A 46 -21.36 -29.50 -1.97
N ARG A 47 -21.29 -29.41 -3.31
CA ARG A 47 -20.24 -28.66 -4.01
C ARG A 47 -20.31 -27.17 -3.69
N GLY A 48 -21.50 -26.58 -3.68
CA GLY A 48 -21.72 -25.20 -3.26
C GLY A 48 -21.34 -24.95 -1.80
N GLY A 49 -21.64 -25.90 -0.91
CA GLY A 49 -21.24 -25.81 0.50
C GLY A 49 -19.72 -25.77 0.70
N GLN A 50 -18.97 -26.64 0.01
CA GLN A 50 -17.51 -26.68 0.13
C GLN A 50 -16.83 -25.45 -0.48
N SER A 51 -17.31 -24.95 -1.62
CA SER A 51 -16.75 -23.74 -2.22
C SER A 51 -17.00 -22.50 -1.36
N ILE A 52 -18.18 -22.39 -0.74
CA ILE A 52 -18.48 -21.31 0.22
C ILE A 52 -17.53 -21.40 1.41
N ARG A 53 -17.36 -22.58 2.02
CA ARG A 53 -16.42 -22.77 3.14
C ARG A 53 -14.98 -22.43 2.77
N ALA A 54 -14.53 -22.82 1.58
CA ALA A 54 -13.21 -22.46 1.07
C ALA A 54 -13.05 -20.94 0.92
N ALA A 55 -14.08 -20.25 0.41
CA ALA A 55 -14.07 -18.79 0.30
C ALA A 55 -14.03 -18.10 1.67
N TRP A 56 -14.79 -18.58 2.66
CA TRP A 56 -14.69 -18.07 4.04
C TRP A 56 -13.30 -18.27 4.62
N ALA A 57 -12.70 -19.45 4.43
CA ALA A 57 -11.34 -19.73 4.90
C ALA A 57 -10.27 -18.84 4.23
N ALA A 58 -10.46 -18.53 2.94
CA ALA A 58 -9.58 -17.63 2.20
C ALA A 58 -9.70 -16.18 2.68
N GLN A 59 -10.93 -15.70 2.89
CA GLN A 59 -11.19 -14.37 3.45
C GLN A 59 -10.66 -14.21 4.87
N GLU A 60 -10.92 -15.19 5.73
CA GLU A 60 -10.40 -15.22 7.09
C GLU A 60 -8.87 -15.18 7.08
N GLY A 61 -8.23 -15.98 6.23
CA GLY A 61 -6.77 -15.99 6.11
C GLY A 61 -6.21 -14.63 5.71
N LEU A 62 -6.84 -13.97 4.73
CA LEU A 62 -6.42 -12.63 4.29
C LEU A 62 -6.62 -11.58 5.40
N ARG A 63 -7.77 -11.60 6.08
CA ARG A 63 -8.09 -10.70 7.20
C ARG A 63 -7.14 -10.91 8.38
N ALA A 64 -6.81 -12.16 8.68
CA ALA A 64 -5.84 -12.51 9.71
C ALA A 64 -4.46 -11.93 9.37
N LEU A 65 -3.97 -12.11 8.13
CA LEU A 65 -2.71 -11.49 7.68
C LEU A 65 -2.75 -9.96 7.81
N GLN A 66 -3.87 -9.32 7.47
CA GLN A 66 -4.03 -7.86 7.62
C GLN A 66 -3.97 -7.39 9.08
N SER A 67 -4.32 -8.26 10.04
CA SER A 67 -4.28 -7.96 11.48
C SER A 67 -2.92 -8.23 12.13
N VAL A 68 -2.03 -8.98 11.47
CA VAL A 68 -0.65 -9.17 11.93
C VAL A 68 0.08 -7.84 11.81
N SER A 69 0.92 -7.52 12.81
CA SER A 69 1.72 -6.29 12.79
C SER A 69 2.63 -6.29 11.54
N PHE A 70 2.87 -5.12 10.95
CA PHE A 70 3.67 -5.05 9.72
C PHE A 70 5.09 -5.60 9.93
N ALA A 71 5.68 -5.36 11.11
CA ALA A 71 7.01 -5.87 11.47
C ALA A 71 7.07 -7.40 11.54
N ASP A 72 5.96 -8.06 11.88
CA ASP A 72 5.88 -9.53 11.99
C ASP A 72 5.52 -10.21 10.64
N LEU A 73 5.25 -9.44 9.57
CA LEU A 73 4.95 -9.97 8.24
C LEU A 73 6.24 -10.33 7.49
N THR A 74 6.83 -11.47 7.86
CA THR A 74 8.00 -12.01 7.17
C THR A 74 7.65 -12.66 5.84
N THR A 75 8.46 -12.40 4.81
CA THR A 75 8.29 -12.99 3.47
C THR A 75 8.26 -14.52 3.55
N THR A 76 7.22 -15.12 2.98
CA THR A 76 6.91 -16.55 3.17
C THR A 76 6.31 -17.12 1.89
N ALA A 77 6.92 -18.17 1.35
CA ALA A 77 6.42 -18.89 0.18
C ALA A 77 5.29 -19.89 0.51
N VAL A 78 5.35 -20.49 1.71
CA VAL A 78 4.36 -21.41 2.26
C VAL A 78 4.20 -21.13 3.75
N GLY A 79 3.06 -20.56 4.14
CA GLY A 79 2.79 -20.19 5.52
C GLY A 79 1.47 -20.73 6.05
N SER A 80 1.35 -20.67 7.37
CA SER A 80 0.14 -20.99 8.14
C SER A 80 -0.17 -19.87 9.12
N LEU A 81 -1.39 -19.88 9.66
CA LEU A 81 -1.83 -18.92 10.66
C LEU A 81 -2.23 -19.65 11.93
N SER A 82 -1.77 -19.15 13.07
CA SER A 82 -2.22 -19.60 14.39
C SER A 82 -2.74 -18.41 15.18
N PHE A 83 -3.79 -18.64 15.97
CA PHE A 83 -4.34 -17.62 16.86
C PHE A 83 -3.94 -17.97 18.30
N SER A 84 -3.18 -17.10 18.93
CA SER A 84 -2.71 -17.26 20.31
C SER A 84 -2.51 -15.91 20.95
N ASN A 85 -2.66 -15.81 22.27
CA ASN A 85 -2.52 -14.54 23.01
C ASN A 85 -3.34 -13.39 22.42
N ASN A 86 -4.57 -13.69 21.97
CA ASN A 86 -5.49 -12.75 21.35
C ASN A 86 -4.94 -12.06 20.08
N ARG A 87 -4.01 -12.69 19.36
CA ARG A 87 -3.46 -12.18 18.10
C ARG A 87 -3.20 -13.31 17.10
N TRP A 88 -3.22 -12.96 15.82
CA TRP A 88 -2.76 -13.85 14.77
C TRP A 88 -1.23 -13.85 14.70
N LEU A 89 -0.67 -15.03 14.48
CA LEU A 89 0.76 -15.28 14.32
C LEU A 89 0.97 -15.98 12.98
N LEU A 90 1.92 -15.47 12.20
CA LEU A 90 2.35 -16.05 10.93
C LEU A 90 3.37 -17.16 11.20
N GLY A 91 3.08 -18.38 10.77
CA GLY A 91 4.02 -19.50 10.70
C GLY A 91 4.50 -19.73 9.26
N ALA A 92 5.68 -20.31 9.08
CA ALA A 92 6.37 -20.34 7.78
C ALA A 92 6.82 -21.74 7.30
N SER A 93 6.14 -22.82 7.72
CA SER A 93 6.67 -24.19 7.52
C SER A 93 5.74 -25.18 6.82
N ALA A 94 4.43 -24.93 6.75
CA ALA A 94 3.48 -25.83 6.08
C ALA A 94 2.13 -25.15 5.82
N PRO A 95 1.33 -25.67 4.86
CA PRO A 95 -0.10 -25.37 4.77
C PRO A 95 -0.84 -25.77 6.05
N GLN A 96 -1.90 -25.05 6.36
CA GLN A 96 -2.81 -25.32 7.47
C GLN A 96 -4.00 -26.14 7.00
N THR A 97 -4.31 -27.25 7.68
CA THR A 97 -5.59 -27.94 7.51
C THR A 97 -6.67 -27.18 8.28
N ILE A 98 -7.68 -26.68 7.58
CA ILE A 98 -8.82 -25.97 8.20
C ILE A 98 -9.88 -26.98 8.64
N THR A 99 -10.19 -27.93 7.77
CA THR A 99 -11.06 -29.07 8.04
C THR A 99 -10.74 -30.20 7.05
N THR A 100 -11.39 -31.34 7.18
CA THR A 100 -11.18 -32.48 6.29
C THR A 100 -11.41 -32.08 4.83
N GLY A 101 -10.38 -32.22 4.01
CA GLY A 101 -10.42 -31.90 2.59
C GLY A 101 -10.35 -30.42 2.25
N ILE A 102 -10.04 -29.52 3.21
CA ILE A 102 -9.77 -28.09 2.96
C ILE A 102 -8.43 -27.70 3.61
N THR A 103 -7.51 -27.19 2.80
CA THR A 103 -6.19 -26.71 3.22
C THR A 103 -5.98 -25.26 2.81
N ARG A 104 -5.40 -24.46 3.70
CA ARG A 104 -5.04 -23.07 3.47
C ARG A 104 -3.53 -22.89 3.51
N THR A 105 -2.97 -22.19 2.54
CA THR A 105 -1.60 -21.68 2.54
C THR A 105 -1.65 -20.17 2.48
N VAL A 106 -1.00 -19.49 3.44
CA VAL A 106 -0.80 -18.05 3.35
C VAL A 106 0.57 -17.72 2.79
N ARG A 107 0.68 -16.61 2.07
CA ARG A 107 1.96 -16.11 1.56
C ARG A 107 2.09 -14.62 1.83
N VAL A 108 3.30 -14.21 2.14
CA VAL A 108 3.70 -12.81 2.23
C VAL A 108 4.82 -12.64 1.22
N LYS A 109 4.64 -11.70 0.29
CA LYS A 109 5.62 -11.42 -0.77
C LYS A 109 6.05 -9.98 -0.67
N ASP A 110 7.34 -9.77 -0.88
CA ASP A 110 7.88 -8.44 -1.06
C ASP A 110 7.41 -7.82 -2.37
N VAL A 111 7.40 -6.49 -2.41
CA VAL A 111 6.95 -5.68 -3.53
C VAL A 111 8.11 -4.81 -4.00
N ASN A 112 8.27 -4.66 -5.31
CA ASN A 112 9.28 -3.75 -5.89
C ASN A 112 8.59 -2.55 -6.52
N ARG A 113 9.21 -1.36 -6.42
CA ARG A 113 8.79 -0.13 -7.07
C ARG A 113 9.84 0.42 -8.03
N ASN A 114 9.39 1.07 -9.10
CA ASN A 114 10.26 1.85 -9.97
C ASN A 114 10.55 3.25 -9.39
N ALA A 115 11.37 4.06 -10.08
CA ALA A 115 11.72 5.42 -9.65
C ALA A 115 10.51 6.38 -9.58
N SER A 116 9.41 6.07 -10.26
CA SER A 116 8.14 6.81 -10.19
C SER A 116 7.22 6.26 -9.09
N CYS A 117 7.75 5.45 -8.17
CA CYS A 117 7.02 4.84 -7.07
C CYS A 117 5.82 3.97 -7.46
N GLN A 118 5.84 3.40 -8.67
CA GLN A 118 4.83 2.46 -9.13
C GLN A 118 5.28 1.02 -8.85
N ILE A 119 4.36 0.17 -8.40
CA ILE A 119 4.63 -1.26 -8.20
C ILE A 119 4.87 -1.93 -9.55
N VAL A 120 5.96 -2.68 -9.66
CA VAL A 120 6.37 -3.38 -10.89
C VAL A 120 6.51 -4.88 -10.65
N SER A 121 6.21 -5.67 -11.68
CA SER A 121 6.31 -7.14 -11.64
C SER A 121 7.73 -7.67 -11.88
N SER A 122 8.63 -6.84 -12.41
CA SER A 122 10.05 -7.15 -12.63
C SER A 122 10.90 -5.87 -12.60
N GLY A 123 12.14 -5.99 -12.16
CA GLY A 123 13.02 -4.85 -11.89
C GLY A 123 12.61 -4.04 -10.67
N GLY A 124 13.04 -2.78 -10.62
CA GLY A 124 12.76 -1.86 -9.52
C GLY A 124 13.59 -2.11 -8.26
N THR A 125 13.25 -1.39 -7.21
CA THR A 125 13.84 -1.48 -5.87
C THR A 125 12.81 -2.02 -4.89
N LEU A 126 13.26 -2.85 -3.95
CA LEU A 126 12.43 -3.36 -2.87
C LEU A 126 11.76 -2.22 -2.10
N ASP A 127 10.44 -2.26 -2.00
CA ASP A 127 9.64 -1.35 -1.18
C ASP A 127 9.58 -1.90 0.26
N PRO A 128 10.28 -1.27 1.22
CA PRO A 128 10.27 -1.73 2.61
C PRO A 128 8.91 -1.52 3.29
N ASP A 129 8.01 -0.71 2.71
CA ASP A 129 6.74 -0.32 3.32
C ASP A 129 5.54 -1.07 2.77
N SER A 130 5.68 -1.85 1.70
CA SER A 130 4.56 -2.60 1.12
C SER A 130 4.86 -4.08 0.97
N LYS A 131 3.87 -4.91 1.27
CA LYS A 131 3.89 -6.36 1.06
C LYS A 131 2.60 -6.81 0.40
N THR A 132 2.70 -7.82 -0.47
CA THR A 132 1.52 -8.52 -1.00
C THR A 132 1.20 -9.68 -0.07
N LEU A 133 -0.06 -9.75 0.36
CA LEU A 133 -0.58 -10.78 1.24
C LEU A 133 -1.51 -11.68 0.44
N GLU A 134 -1.31 -12.99 0.50
CA GLU A 134 -2.13 -13.97 -0.20
C GLU A 134 -2.65 -15.03 0.77
N SER A 135 -3.91 -15.42 0.59
CA SER A 135 -4.51 -16.61 1.19
C SER A 135 -5.02 -17.53 0.09
N ASP A 136 -4.32 -18.65 -0.07
CA ASP A 136 -4.58 -19.69 -1.04
C ASP A 136 -5.29 -20.85 -0.34
N VAL A 137 -6.46 -21.26 -0.83
CA VAL A 137 -7.23 -22.37 -0.25
C VAL A 137 -7.49 -23.40 -1.33
N ALA A 138 -7.10 -24.64 -1.06
CA ALA A 138 -7.39 -25.80 -1.87
C ALA A 138 -8.39 -26.72 -1.16
N TRP A 139 -9.33 -27.31 -1.91
CA TRP A 139 -10.27 -28.29 -1.39
C TRP A 139 -10.57 -29.42 -2.37
N ILE A 140 -11.01 -30.56 -1.83
CA ILE A 140 -11.42 -31.74 -2.61
C ILE A 140 -12.94 -31.84 -2.61
N ASP A 141 -13.55 -31.95 -3.78
CA ASP A 141 -15.01 -32.15 -3.90
C ASP A 141 -15.41 -33.63 -3.72
N LEU A 142 -16.72 -33.91 -3.68
CA LEU A 142 -17.23 -35.27 -3.52
C LEU A 142 -16.85 -36.25 -4.64
N ALA A 143 -16.41 -35.74 -5.80
CA ALA A 143 -15.91 -36.56 -6.90
C ALA A 143 -14.38 -36.75 -6.82
N GLY A 144 -13.74 -36.32 -5.74
CA GLY A 144 -12.30 -36.42 -5.54
C GLY A 144 -11.48 -35.38 -6.32
N ARG A 145 -12.12 -34.35 -6.89
CA ARG A 145 -11.42 -33.34 -7.71
C ARG A 145 -10.91 -32.21 -6.80
N THR A 146 -9.66 -31.82 -7.01
CA THR A 146 -9.06 -30.67 -6.34
C THR A 146 -9.47 -29.37 -7.01
N HIS A 147 -9.89 -28.41 -6.20
CA HIS A 147 -10.16 -27.04 -6.57
C HIS A 147 -9.29 -26.11 -5.72
N ALA A 148 -9.00 -24.92 -6.22
CA ALA A 148 -8.24 -23.92 -5.48
C ALA A 148 -8.78 -22.52 -5.75
N MET A 149 -8.58 -21.63 -4.79
CA MET A 149 -8.82 -20.20 -4.93
C MET A 149 -7.79 -19.40 -4.16
N THR A 150 -7.44 -18.22 -4.67
CA THR A 150 -6.45 -17.34 -4.05
C THR A 150 -7.06 -15.96 -3.88
N PHE A 151 -7.04 -15.45 -2.66
CA PHE A 151 -7.37 -14.05 -2.36
C PHE A 151 -6.08 -13.30 -2.08
N SER A 152 -5.94 -12.11 -2.64
CA SER A 152 -4.72 -11.31 -2.53
C SER A 152 -5.04 -9.85 -2.24
N THR A 153 -4.17 -9.18 -1.48
CA THR A 153 -4.25 -7.75 -1.22
C THR A 153 -2.88 -7.15 -0.98
N LEU A 154 -2.77 -5.84 -1.13
CA LEU A 154 -1.58 -5.08 -0.76
C LEU A 154 -1.74 -4.54 0.67
N ARG A 155 -0.70 -4.67 1.49
CA ARG A 155 -0.61 -4.02 2.80
C ARG A 155 0.56 -3.05 2.79
N THR A 156 0.27 -1.80 3.10
CA THR A 156 1.27 -0.73 3.24
C THR A 156 1.32 -0.25 4.68
N ARG A 157 2.53 -0.01 5.19
CA ARG A 157 2.79 0.62 6.50
C ARG A 157 2.67 2.13 6.36
N TRP A 158 1.49 2.65 6.66
CA TRP A 158 1.21 4.09 6.58
C TRP A 158 1.65 4.87 7.82
N ASP A 159 1.71 4.23 8.98
CA ASP A 159 1.96 4.93 10.26
C ASP A 159 3.43 5.37 10.43
N ASP A 160 4.35 4.67 9.77
CA ASP A 160 5.80 4.92 9.84
C ASP A 160 6.50 4.39 8.57
N PRO A 161 6.31 5.05 7.42
CA PRO A 161 6.96 4.66 6.18
C PRO A 161 8.48 4.87 6.28
N GLN A 162 9.27 3.95 5.72
CA GLN A 162 10.73 3.98 5.73
C GLN A 162 11.32 4.11 4.30
N GLY A 163 10.54 3.77 3.28
CA GLY A 163 10.88 3.86 1.88
C GLY A 163 10.65 5.25 1.32
N SER A 164 11.51 5.66 0.39
CA SER A 164 11.48 6.98 -0.24
C SER A 164 10.16 7.33 -0.95
N CYS A 165 9.35 6.34 -1.30
CA CYS A 165 8.06 6.55 -1.95
C CYS A 165 6.95 7.05 -1.02
N PHE A 166 7.13 6.91 0.29
CA PHE A 166 6.13 7.28 1.29
C PHE A 166 6.70 8.20 2.38
N GLN A 167 8.00 8.52 2.34
CA GLN A 167 8.56 9.58 3.17
C GLN A 167 7.78 10.89 2.90
N PRO A 168 7.42 11.65 3.94
CA PRO A 168 6.87 13.00 3.75
C PRO A 168 7.87 13.83 2.94
N SER A 169 7.39 14.65 2.01
CA SER A 169 8.26 15.56 1.28
C SER A 169 9.07 16.44 2.24
N GLN A 170 10.32 16.73 1.88
CA GLN A 170 11.20 17.58 2.68
C GLN A 170 10.57 18.96 2.93
N ALA A 171 9.78 19.48 1.98
CA ALA A 171 8.98 20.69 2.17
C ALA A 171 7.95 20.60 3.30
N ASN A 172 7.27 19.47 3.47
CA ASN A 172 6.26 19.28 4.52
C ASN A 172 6.88 19.15 5.92
N CYS A 173 8.17 18.85 5.99
CA CYS A 173 8.94 18.73 7.23
C CYS A 173 9.85 19.93 7.51
N SER A 174 9.77 20.97 6.69
CA SER A 174 10.54 22.20 6.88
C SER A 174 9.68 23.25 7.53
N ASN A 175 10.17 23.80 8.63
CA ASN A 175 9.58 24.98 9.25
C ASN A 175 10.58 26.13 9.20
N ILE A 176 10.11 27.29 8.74
CA ILE A 176 10.86 28.54 8.76
C ILE A 176 10.19 29.42 9.81
N ASP A 177 10.89 29.76 10.88
CA ASP A 177 10.43 30.81 11.80
C ASP A 177 10.89 32.16 11.23
N TYR A 178 9.96 32.85 10.55
CA TYR A 178 10.15 34.15 9.92
C TYR A 178 9.34 35.27 10.60
N LEU A 179 8.27 34.94 11.34
CA LEU A 179 7.29 35.92 11.86
C LEU A 179 7.76 36.66 13.11
N THR A 180 8.67 36.07 13.88
CA THR A 180 8.99 36.58 15.21
C THR A 180 10.31 37.34 15.28
N ASN A 181 11.22 37.12 14.33
CA ASN A 181 12.63 37.48 14.54
C ASN A 181 13.37 38.11 13.34
N GLY A 182 12.86 38.12 12.10
CA GLY A 182 13.61 38.65 10.96
C GLY A 182 14.05 40.12 11.18
N GLN A 183 15.35 40.40 11.12
CA GLN A 183 15.91 41.73 11.39
C GLN A 183 16.92 42.19 10.35
N TRP A 184 16.92 43.51 10.11
CA TRP A 184 17.92 44.21 9.31
C TRP A 184 19.09 44.70 10.17
N PHE A 185 20.26 44.09 9.99
CA PHE A 185 21.49 44.56 10.60
C PHE A 185 22.22 45.52 9.65
N GLY A 186 22.46 46.75 10.12
CA GLY A 186 23.04 47.81 9.29
C GLY A 186 22.19 48.20 8.07
N GLY A 187 20.91 47.80 8.07
CA GLY A 187 19.97 48.04 6.98
C GLY A 187 20.22 47.23 5.71
N LYS A 188 21.22 46.33 5.68
CA LYS A 188 21.60 45.56 4.48
C LYS A 188 21.75 44.05 4.71
N GLN A 189 21.66 43.60 5.96
CA GLN A 189 21.83 42.19 6.31
C GLN A 189 20.56 41.64 6.94
N LEU A 190 19.93 40.69 6.28
CA LEU A 190 18.85 39.90 6.86
C LEU A 190 19.47 38.86 7.79
N ARG A 191 19.06 38.89 9.06
CA ARG A 191 19.48 37.96 10.10
C ARG A 191 18.28 37.38 10.86
N THR A 192 18.56 36.48 11.81
CA THR A 192 17.59 36.00 12.80
C THR A 192 16.32 35.36 12.22
N VAL A 193 16.43 34.82 11.01
CA VAL A 193 15.44 33.90 10.42
C VAL A 193 15.93 32.48 10.69
N TYR A 194 15.09 31.62 11.26
CA TYR A 194 15.52 30.27 11.66
C TYR A 194 14.87 29.19 10.81
N PHE A 195 15.68 28.24 10.35
CA PHE A 195 15.25 27.03 9.67
C PHE A 195 15.29 25.85 10.64
N SER A 196 14.24 25.04 10.67
CA SER A 196 14.18 23.82 11.48
C SER A 196 13.61 22.66 10.69
N ASN A 197 14.13 21.47 10.99
CA ASN A 197 13.63 20.21 10.48
C ASN A 197 12.71 19.57 11.53
N THR A 198 11.42 19.47 11.22
CA THR A 198 10.39 18.92 12.10
C THR A 198 10.13 17.42 11.89
N CYS A 199 10.77 16.81 10.88
CA CYS A 199 10.66 15.38 10.60
C CYS A 199 11.35 14.54 11.68
N SER A 200 10.76 13.39 12.03
CA SER A 200 11.39 12.43 12.94
C SER A 200 12.46 11.61 12.21
N GLY A 201 13.73 11.95 12.44
CA GLY A 201 14.87 11.05 12.20
C GLY A 201 15.57 11.11 10.85
N ALA A 202 15.04 11.83 9.84
CA ALA A 202 15.69 11.99 8.54
C ALA A 202 16.19 13.44 8.32
N PRO A 203 17.46 13.65 7.92
CA PRO A 203 17.94 14.98 7.55
C PRO A 203 17.28 15.48 6.26
N ILE A 204 17.08 16.80 6.17
CA ILE A 204 16.58 17.49 4.98
C ILE A 204 17.74 18.21 4.31
N VAL A 205 17.78 18.27 2.98
CA VAL A 205 18.85 18.96 2.24
C VAL A 205 18.25 20.09 1.43
N ILE A 206 18.65 21.33 1.74
CA ILE A 206 18.35 22.50 0.91
C ILE A 206 19.35 22.48 -0.25
N ASP A 207 18.81 22.44 -1.47
CA ASP A 207 19.57 22.39 -2.73
C ASP A 207 19.64 23.78 -3.37
N LYS A 208 18.53 24.53 -3.36
CA LYS A 208 18.45 25.86 -3.95
C LYS A 208 17.61 26.80 -3.11
N MET A 209 17.86 28.10 -3.27
CA MET A 209 17.10 29.16 -2.60
C MET A 209 16.66 30.21 -3.60
N ILE A 210 15.48 30.79 -3.38
CA ILE A 210 15.01 31.99 -4.09
C ILE A 210 14.64 33.02 -3.03
N PHE A 211 15.21 34.19 -3.15
CA PHE A 211 14.82 35.36 -2.37
C PHE A 211 14.09 36.32 -3.30
N THR A 212 12.94 36.82 -2.89
CA THR A 212 12.27 37.93 -3.59
C THR A 212 12.10 39.10 -2.65
N TRP A 213 12.27 40.30 -3.17
CA TRP A 213 12.09 41.57 -2.50
C TRP A 213 11.54 42.63 -3.46
N ASP A 214 11.05 43.75 -2.90
CA ASP A 214 10.30 44.79 -3.60
C ASP A 214 11.09 46.10 -3.86
N ASN A 215 12.41 46.04 -3.78
CA ASN A 215 13.31 47.15 -4.14
C ASN A 215 14.33 46.73 -5.23
N GLY A 216 15.17 47.68 -5.67
CA GLY A 216 16.16 47.45 -6.73
C GLY A 216 17.54 46.99 -6.25
N SER A 217 17.73 46.63 -4.98
CA SER A 217 19.00 46.11 -4.49
C SER A 217 19.28 44.72 -5.06
N GLU A 218 20.55 44.32 -5.09
CA GLU A 218 20.97 42.95 -5.43
C GLU A 218 21.44 42.19 -4.17
N ILE A 219 21.40 40.86 -4.21
CA ILE A 219 21.90 39.98 -3.14
C ILE A 219 23.33 39.54 -3.44
N GLU A 220 24.22 39.65 -2.44
CA GLU A 220 25.66 39.40 -2.60
C GLU A 220 26.09 38.04 -2.02
N GLN A 221 25.47 37.60 -0.92
CA GLN A 221 25.85 36.38 -0.21
C GLN A 221 24.77 35.89 0.75
N VAL A 222 24.76 34.58 0.98
CA VAL A 222 23.85 33.88 1.88
C VAL A 222 24.64 32.97 2.81
N PHE A 223 24.39 33.10 4.11
CA PHE A 223 24.95 32.24 5.15
C PHE A 223 23.84 31.53 5.91
N ILE A 224 24.02 30.23 6.12
CA ILE A 224 23.21 29.42 7.04
C ILE A 224 24.14 28.93 8.16
N GLY A 225 23.88 29.37 9.39
CA GLY A 225 24.78 29.24 10.53
C GLY A 225 26.11 29.95 10.26
N SER A 226 27.22 29.20 10.32
CA SER A 226 28.55 29.68 9.97
C SER A 226 28.94 29.40 8.51
N ASN A 227 28.10 28.69 7.76
CA ASN A 227 28.44 28.23 6.41
C ASN A 227 27.96 29.23 5.38
N LYS A 228 28.89 29.74 4.57
CA LYS A 228 28.55 30.46 3.34
C LYS A 228 28.02 29.44 2.34
N VAL A 229 26.72 29.48 2.05
CA VAL A 229 26.09 28.52 1.12
C VAL A 229 26.03 29.08 -0.29
N TRP A 230 26.01 30.40 -0.44
CA TRP A 230 26.10 31.07 -1.74
C TRP A 230 26.80 32.44 -1.63
N SER A 231 27.53 32.87 -2.66
CA SER A 231 27.88 34.28 -2.86
C SER A 231 28.21 34.62 -4.30
N GLN A 232 28.25 35.92 -4.62
CA GLN A 232 28.66 36.46 -5.92
C GLN A 232 30.01 35.91 -6.43
N ALA A 233 30.92 35.52 -5.55
CA ALA A 233 32.23 34.94 -5.89
C ALA A 233 32.34 33.42 -5.58
N GLY A 234 31.23 32.78 -5.24
CA GLY A 234 31.19 31.38 -4.80
C GLY A 234 31.29 31.20 -3.28
N PRO A 235 30.87 30.04 -2.73
CA PRO A 235 30.35 28.87 -3.43
C PRO A 235 28.98 29.12 -4.05
N GLY A 236 28.50 28.17 -4.86
CA GLY A 236 27.21 28.23 -5.53
C GLY A 236 27.21 28.99 -6.87
N THR A 237 26.06 28.98 -7.53
CA THR A 237 25.82 29.69 -8.80
C THR A 237 24.43 30.33 -8.78
N PRO A 238 24.13 31.32 -9.63
CA PRO A 238 25.03 32.08 -10.51
C PRO A 238 26.09 32.90 -9.75
N SER A 239 27.12 33.36 -10.47
CA SER A 239 28.14 34.31 -9.96
C SER A 239 27.74 35.76 -10.27
N GLY A 240 28.34 36.70 -9.55
CA GLY A 240 27.92 38.10 -9.54
C GLY A 240 26.77 38.33 -8.56
N ASP A 241 26.45 39.60 -8.31
CA ASP A 241 25.29 40.01 -7.53
C ASP A 241 24.01 39.65 -8.29
N GLN A 242 22.96 39.30 -7.56
CA GLN A 242 21.74 38.76 -8.17
C GLN A 242 20.51 39.60 -7.86
N GLU A 243 19.68 39.78 -8.87
CA GLU A 243 18.39 40.44 -8.76
C GLU A 243 17.37 39.56 -8.00
N SER A 244 16.30 40.23 -7.54
CA SER A 244 15.14 39.62 -6.90
C SER A 244 14.54 38.48 -7.74
N GLY A 245 14.29 37.33 -7.12
CA GLY A 245 13.67 36.17 -7.77
C GLY A 245 14.63 35.23 -8.49
N THR A 246 15.94 35.51 -8.46
CA THR A 246 16.95 34.59 -9.02
C THR A 246 17.01 33.28 -8.22
N ILE A 247 17.11 32.16 -8.94
CA ILE A 247 17.38 30.85 -8.32
C ILE A 247 18.87 30.77 -7.98
N LEU A 248 19.18 30.71 -6.69
CA LEU A 248 20.53 30.49 -6.18
C LEU A 248 20.71 28.98 -5.99
N ASP A 249 21.56 28.38 -6.82
CA ASP A 249 22.06 27.02 -6.63
C ASP A 249 23.14 27.06 -5.55
N ILE A 250 22.79 26.63 -4.35
CA ILE A 250 23.63 26.79 -3.18
C ILE A 250 24.54 25.57 -3.00
N GLN A 251 25.58 25.70 -2.18
CA GLN A 251 26.21 24.51 -1.64
C GLN A 251 25.21 23.81 -0.71
N ASN A 252 24.83 22.58 -1.05
CA ASN A 252 23.81 21.80 -0.34
C ASN A 252 23.97 21.89 1.18
N PHE A 253 22.91 22.33 1.84
CA PHE A 253 22.90 22.53 3.29
C PHE A 253 21.99 21.51 3.95
N THR A 254 22.52 20.76 4.93
CA THR A 254 21.77 19.71 5.63
C THR A 254 21.16 20.23 6.93
N LEU A 255 19.83 20.16 7.04
CA LEU A 255 19.07 20.41 8.25
C LEU A 255 18.89 19.10 9.04
N ASN A 256 19.64 18.94 10.12
CA ASN A 256 19.48 17.80 11.02
C ASN A 256 18.19 17.90 11.84
N PRO A 257 17.49 16.78 12.10
CA PRO A 257 16.28 16.76 12.94
C PRO A 257 16.51 17.39 14.31
N GLY A 258 15.60 18.27 14.73
CA GLY A 258 15.64 18.90 16.06
C GLY A 258 16.73 19.95 16.26
N VAL A 259 17.45 20.34 15.19
CA VAL A 259 18.43 21.43 15.21
C VAL A 259 17.87 22.63 14.46
N GLU A 260 18.02 23.82 15.05
CA GLU A 260 17.69 25.08 14.41
C GLU A 260 18.94 25.72 13.80
N TYR A 261 18.78 26.27 12.60
CA TYR A 261 19.86 26.94 11.86
C TYR A 261 19.44 28.36 11.51
N GLU A 262 20.24 29.33 11.90
CA GLU A 262 19.98 30.74 11.60
C GLU A 262 20.44 31.11 10.19
N LEU A 263 19.66 31.88 9.46
CA LEU A 263 20.12 32.70 8.35
C LEU A 263 20.95 33.87 8.92
N ASN A 264 22.21 33.61 9.23
CA ASN A 264 23.05 34.52 10.03
C ASN A 264 23.51 35.76 9.25
N LYS A 265 23.69 35.62 7.92
CA LYS A 265 24.20 36.72 7.09
C LYS A 265 23.73 36.59 5.65
N THR A 266 22.53 37.06 5.38
CA THR A 266 22.07 37.29 4.01
C THR A 266 22.25 38.77 3.69
N GLN A 267 23.23 39.08 2.85
CA GLN A 267 23.68 40.44 2.57
C GLN A 267 23.17 40.93 1.22
N PHE A 268 22.73 42.18 1.21
CA PHE A 268 22.33 42.93 0.03
C PHE A 268 23.28 44.11 -0.21
N GLU A 269 23.38 44.56 -1.46
CA GLU A 269 24.24 45.67 -1.85
C GLU A 269 23.80 47.00 -1.23
N ASP A 270 22.48 47.22 -1.13
CA ASP A 270 21.86 48.48 -0.73
C ASP A 270 20.91 48.35 0.46
N GLN A 271 20.35 49.49 0.89
CA GLN A 271 19.43 49.57 2.02
C GLN A 271 18.13 48.81 1.71
N MET A 272 17.80 47.86 2.59
CA MET A 272 16.62 46.99 2.53
C MET A 272 15.58 47.34 3.59
N SER A 273 15.83 48.35 4.42
CA SER A 273 14.90 48.75 5.49
C SER A 273 13.49 49.03 4.93
N GLY A 274 12.49 48.30 5.44
CA GLY A 274 11.10 48.41 5.00
C GLY A 274 10.72 47.58 3.76
N SER A 275 11.67 46.85 3.15
CA SER A 275 11.36 45.97 2.02
C SER A 275 10.57 44.73 2.46
N THR A 276 9.63 44.29 1.63
CA THR A 276 8.90 43.02 1.80
C THR A 276 9.68 41.87 1.18
N ILE A 277 9.89 40.78 1.92
CA ILE A 277 10.66 39.61 1.48
C ILE A 277 9.81 38.35 1.44
N THR A 278 10.08 37.47 0.46
CA THR A 278 9.75 36.04 0.55
C THR A 278 11.01 35.19 0.37
N ILE A 279 11.03 34.04 1.02
CA ILE A 279 12.10 33.04 0.90
C ILE A 279 11.47 31.75 0.41
N THR A 280 12.00 31.20 -0.69
CA THR A 280 11.66 29.86 -1.18
C THR A 280 12.87 28.95 -1.04
N LEU A 281 12.69 27.82 -0.37
CA LEU A 281 13.64 26.73 -0.32
C LEU A 281 13.23 25.66 -1.33
N ILE A 282 14.19 25.16 -2.10
CA ILE A 282 14.03 23.98 -2.95
C ILE A 282 14.94 22.90 -2.40
N PHE A 283 14.35 21.75 -2.12
CA PHE A 283 15.01 20.65 -1.45
C PHE A 283 15.58 19.64 -2.46
N ALA A 284 16.49 18.77 -2.00
CA ALA A 284 17.11 17.75 -2.85
C ALA A 284 16.11 16.72 -3.39
N ASP A 285 14.93 16.58 -2.78
CA ASP A 285 13.82 15.76 -3.28
C ASP A 285 12.97 16.46 -4.37
N GLY A 286 13.33 17.70 -4.73
CA GLY A 286 12.64 18.52 -5.72
C GLY A 286 11.40 19.26 -5.20
N THR A 287 11.01 19.05 -3.94
CA THR A 287 9.91 19.80 -3.32
C THR A 287 10.36 21.19 -2.91
N SER A 288 9.41 22.11 -2.70
CA SER A 288 9.71 23.48 -2.29
C SER A 288 8.80 23.98 -1.19
N PHE A 289 9.34 24.89 -0.37
CA PHE A 289 8.62 25.61 0.67
C PHE A 289 8.84 27.10 0.46
N THR A 290 7.76 27.90 0.49
CA THR A 290 7.82 29.35 0.35
C THR A 290 7.18 30.00 1.57
N THR A 291 7.89 30.94 2.21
CA THR A 291 7.31 31.75 3.27
C THR A 291 6.22 32.68 2.70
N PRO A 292 5.16 32.99 3.45
CA PRO A 292 4.39 34.20 3.22
C PRO A 292 5.30 35.45 3.14
N PRO A 293 4.88 36.52 2.44
CA PRO A 293 5.60 37.79 2.47
C PRO A 293 5.68 38.35 3.89
N PHE A 294 6.86 38.85 4.27
CA PHE A 294 7.09 39.48 5.56
C PHE A 294 8.05 40.67 5.43
N VAL A 295 7.95 41.63 6.35
CA VAL A 295 8.85 42.79 6.41
C VAL A 295 9.76 42.60 7.62
N PRO A 296 11.07 42.39 7.45
CA PRO A 296 11.99 42.30 8.57
C PRO A 296 12.01 43.62 9.37
N SER A 297 12.09 43.49 10.68
CA SER A 297 12.19 44.64 11.59
C SER A 297 13.56 45.32 11.48
N GLY A 298 13.59 46.64 11.70
CA GLY A 298 14.81 47.46 11.66
C GLY A 298 15.31 47.85 13.04
#